data_AF-A0A2H5Z556-F1
#
_entry.id   AF-A0A2H5Z556-F1
#
_cell.length_a   1.000
_cell.length_b   1.000
_cell.length_c   1.000
_cell.angle_alpha   90.00
_cell.angle_beta   90.00
_cell.angle_gamma   90.00
#
_symmetry.space_group_name_H-M   'P 1'
#
loop_
_entity.id
_entity.type
_entity.pdbx_description
1 polymer ?
#
loop_
_entity_poly.entity_id
_entity_poly.type
_entity_poly.pdbx_seq_one_letter_code
_entity_poly.pdbx_strand_id
1 'polypeptide(L)'
;MQMSWLYATPLRERRTAVIVPLFLSIMLILLSLVASSAARVSGTSAANPILLSPAGTDGQELLILDPRSGTVLNRIPNQNYGIYQAFVSPRGDRALIEYVEEREGTPSIRLELRTLPDWSLLAQFPVDYTIPPLAPLAAEAPAGANPSLFTVAFSSDGDLAAVAFFTGQDWPTLVVTTLDLAHQRWADWALTVPRSSYAWLFPLETQLLVVSRAMVPLLSGDHASIYSLDPVTGAVRAELGIRLHRSLLPERGQDVPSTSPGVIAVHLDGPYLRILTDDLTRFSVDVGTLTLVQTDPALYDELAALKTVFTPHYTVAAVRPDEIVLIDNQRWQITQQTKLSSDIMSWELVGPDPSRPVVYIASEEDQCLRTLDLSTLALSQPLVCALFLPVDWRHFYGWPDYAPGVVQSAPVLATTSWMENLASLATAVLAATFALAALGKTLAWRISVQQLGTIVPQLSRRANLILAGLVAAETGTTVLLLLPVTSRFGLASATGLLLIFLGVSLFAVRRVPLQPCPCFGSLGPALTGRAVIVRNLFLLGIAFLAWSHPQAPILPQMLLGLLAVLVALNVSRLAAGVTVIRTARRGTTFDHAA
;
A
#
# COMPACT_ATOMS: atom_id res chain seq x y z
N MET A 1 -45.04 -78.54 62.54
CA MET A 1 -44.44 -79.88 62.41
C MET A 1 -43.56 -79.85 61.15
N GLN A 2 -42.32 -80.34 61.25
CA GLN A 2 -41.20 -80.30 60.26
C GLN A 2 -40.53 -78.92 60.07
N MET A 3 -39.31 -78.64 60.58
CA MET A 3 -37.95 -79.15 60.22
C MET A 3 -37.70 -79.05 58.70
N SER A 4 -36.62 -78.47 58.16
CA SER A 4 -35.29 -78.12 58.67
C SER A 4 -34.35 -77.66 57.52
N TRP A 5 -33.20 -77.08 57.88
CA TRP A 5 -31.91 -76.98 57.14
C TRP A 5 -31.58 -75.76 56.25
N LEU A 6 -30.81 -74.85 56.86
CA LEU A 6 -29.52 -74.27 56.42
C LEU A 6 -28.95 -74.75 55.07
N TYR A 7 -28.56 -73.81 54.20
CA TYR A 7 -27.24 -73.81 53.54
C TYR A 7 -26.81 -72.37 53.19
N ALA A 8 -25.55 -72.06 53.54
CA ALA A 8 -24.85 -70.83 53.24
C ALA A 8 -24.43 -70.76 51.76
N THR A 9 -24.45 -69.57 51.17
CA THR A 9 -23.73 -69.24 49.91
C THR A 9 -23.16 -67.81 49.97
N PRO A 10 -22.06 -67.54 49.23
CA PRO A 10 -21.03 -66.60 49.63
C PRO A 10 -21.24 -65.18 49.11
N LEU A 11 -20.97 -64.19 49.97
CA LEU A 11 -20.80 -62.78 49.63
C LEU A 11 -19.46 -62.58 48.89
N ARG A 12 -19.39 -62.96 47.61
CA ARG A 12 -18.20 -62.64 46.80
C ARG A 12 -18.48 -62.49 45.31
N GLU A 13 -19.51 -61.74 44.92
CA GLU A 13 -19.72 -61.46 43.48
C GLU A 13 -20.44 -60.13 43.15
N ARG A 14 -20.57 -59.21 44.11
CA ARG A 14 -21.22 -57.89 43.85
C ARG A 14 -20.27 -56.71 43.67
N ARG A 15 -18.95 -56.89 43.78
CA ARG A 15 -17.99 -55.79 43.53
C ARG A 15 -17.51 -55.70 42.09
N THR A 16 -17.63 -56.74 41.29
CA THR A 16 -17.27 -56.72 39.86
C THR A 16 -18.35 -56.07 38.98
N ALA A 17 -19.63 -56.13 39.38
CA ALA A 17 -20.74 -55.58 38.61
C ALA A 17 -20.80 -54.04 38.57
N VAL A 18 -20.13 -53.34 39.48
CA VAL A 18 -20.08 -51.86 39.50
C VAL A 18 -18.74 -51.33 38.96
N ILE A 19 -17.65 -52.08 39.14
CA ILE A 19 -16.33 -51.66 38.65
C ILE A 19 -16.29 -51.70 37.12
N VAL A 20 -16.84 -52.73 36.47
CA VAL A 20 -16.83 -52.86 35.01
C VAL A 20 -17.56 -51.71 34.29
N PRO A 21 -18.81 -51.32 34.64
CA PRO A 21 -19.47 -50.20 33.98
C PRO A 21 -18.82 -48.84 34.32
N LEU A 22 -18.25 -48.67 35.52
CA LEU A 22 -17.52 -47.45 35.87
C LEU A 22 -16.21 -47.33 35.07
N PHE A 23 -15.48 -48.43 34.89
CA PHE A 23 -14.26 -48.47 34.10
C PHE A 23 -14.55 -48.28 32.60
N LEU A 24 -15.65 -48.87 32.09
CA LEU A 24 -16.12 -48.63 30.73
C LEU A 24 -16.57 -47.18 30.53
N SER A 25 -17.23 -46.56 31.51
CA SER A 25 -17.63 -45.15 31.44
C SER A 25 -16.43 -44.23 31.49
N ILE A 26 -15.43 -44.51 32.33
CA ILE A 26 -14.18 -43.75 32.39
C ILE A 26 -13.35 -43.96 31.12
N MET A 27 -13.31 -45.18 30.56
CA MET A 27 -12.68 -45.44 29.26
C MET A 27 -13.43 -44.74 28.14
N LEU A 28 -14.76 -44.71 28.11
CA LEU A 28 -15.55 -43.97 27.11
C LEU A 28 -15.37 -42.46 27.26
N ILE A 29 -15.31 -41.95 28.48
CA ILE A 29 -15.01 -40.54 28.76
C ILE A 29 -13.58 -40.21 28.32
N LEU A 30 -12.59 -41.04 28.64
CA LEU A 30 -11.21 -40.89 28.18
C LEU A 30 -11.06 -41.08 26.68
N LEU A 31 -11.79 -42.00 26.05
CA LEU A 31 -11.84 -42.18 24.59
C LEU A 31 -12.54 -41.00 23.92
N SER A 32 -13.57 -40.42 24.55
CA SER A 32 -14.18 -39.17 24.06
C SER A 32 -13.27 -37.97 24.30
N LEU A 33 -12.50 -37.91 25.38
CA LEU A 33 -11.51 -36.86 25.63
C LEU A 33 -10.29 -37.01 24.72
N VAL A 34 -9.89 -38.24 24.36
CA VAL A 34 -8.85 -38.55 23.38
C VAL A 34 -9.36 -38.33 21.95
N ALA A 35 -10.62 -38.64 21.65
CA ALA A 35 -11.24 -38.35 20.35
C ALA A 35 -11.52 -36.84 20.18
N SER A 36 -11.89 -36.12 21.24
CA SER A 36 -12.10 -34.67 21.24
C SER A 36 -10.79 -33.89 21.29
N SER A 37 -9.70 -34.46 21.84
CA SER A 37 -8.33 -33.91 21.69
C SER A 37 -7.61 -34.38 20.42
N ALA A 38 -8.21 -35.32 19.68
CA ALA A 38 -7.79 -35.73 18.34
C ALA A 38 -8.58 -35.02 17.22
N ALA A 39 -9.58 -34.19 17.55
CA ALA A 39 -9.89 -33.01 16.75
C ALA A 39 -8.77 -31.96 16.93
N ARG A 40 -7.53 -32.39 16.72
CA ARG A 40 -6.48 -31.47 16.33
C ARG A 40 -6.97 -30.90 15.02
N VAL A 41 -7.22 -29.59 15.02
CA VAL A 41 -6.92 -28.75 13.86
C VAL A 41 -5.44 -28.95 13.57
N SER A 42 -5.13 -30.12 13.01
CA SER A 42 -3.89 -30.36 12.32
C SER A 42 -4.07 -29.50 11.10
N GLY A 43 -3.34 -28.40 11.02
CA GLY A 43 -3.23 -27.64 9.78
C GLY A 43 -3.06 -28.68 8.68
N THR A 44 -4.07 -28.76 7.81
CA THR A 44 -4.09 -29.74 6.73
C THR A 44 -2.79 -29.52 5.97
N SER A 45 -1.85 -30.44 6.13
CA SER A 45 -0.65 -30.52 5.30
C SER A 45 -1.16 -30.73 3.88
N ALA A 46 -1.40 -29.66 3.13
CA ALA A 46 -1.92 -29.81 1.78
C ALA A 46 -0.88 -30.56 0.94
N ALA A 47 -1.40 -31.45 0.11
CA ALA A 47 -0.59 -32.39 -0.64
C ALA A 47 0.32 -31.69 -1.65
N ASN A 48 -0.07 -30.51 -2.15
CA ASN A 48 0.58 -29.81 -3.27
C ASN A 48 0.67 -28.29 -3.03
N PRO A 49 1.83 -27.73 -2.67
CA PRO A 49 1.98 -26.29 -2.59
C PRO A 49 1.92 -25.64 -3.98
N ILE A 50 1.23 -24.50 -4.07
CA ILE A 50 1.08 -23.73 -5.30
C ILE A 50 1.34 -22.26 -4.99
N LEU A 51 2.12 -21.63 -5.87
CA LEU A 51 2.34 -20.20 -5.91
C LEU A 51 1.81 -19.64 -7.24
N LEU A 52 1.02 -18.56 -7.16
CA LEU A 52 0.66 -17.73 -8.28
C LEU A 52 1.51 -16.45 -8.21
N SER A 53 2.19 -16.13 -9.31
CA SER A 53 3.04 -14.94 -9.41
C SER A 53 2.92 -14.32 -10.79
N PRO A 54 2.77 -12.99 -10.90
CA PRO A 54 2.96 -12.29 -12.16
C PRO A 54 4.37 -12.54 -12.70
N ALA A 55 4.51 -12.56 -14.02
CA ALA A 55 5.78 -12.77 -14.71
C ALA A 55 5.80 -12.11 -16.09
N GLY A 56 6.99 -12.11 -16.69
CA GLY A 56 7.24 -11.47 -17.97
C GLY A 56 7.42 -9.95 -17.85
N THR A 57 7.64 -9.30 -18.99
CA THR A 57 7.78 -7.84 -19.05
C THR A 57 6.48 -7.20 -18.60
N ASP A 58 6.55 -6.42 -17.53
CA ASP A 58 5.40 -5.74 -16.93
C ASP A 58 4.25 -6.69 -16.53
N GLY A 59 4.52 -7.91 -16.06
CA GLY A 59 3.46 -8.77 -15.47
C GLY A 59 2.34 -9.22 -16.42
N GLN A 60 2.62 -9.28 -17.73
CA GLN A 60 1.68 -9.70 -18.77
C GLN A 60 1.30 -11.20 -18.72
N GLU A 61 1.96 -11.98 -17.88
CA GLU A 61 1.60 -13.37 -17.60
C GLU A 61 1.39 -13.57 -16.10
N LEU A 62 0.55 -14.53 -15.74
CA LEU A 62 0.47 -15.10 -14.40
C LEU A 62 0.95 -16.55 -14.45
N LEU A 63 1.97 -16.87 -13.67
CA LEU A 63 2.49 -18.23 -13.53
C LEU A 63 1.80 -18.94 -12.38
N ILE A 64 1.44 -20.20 -12.60
CA ILE A 64 1.10 -21.14 -11.54
C ILE A 64 2.30 -22.08 -11.42
N LEU A 65 2.94 -22.13 -10.27
CA LEU A 65 4.18 -22.89 -10.08
C LEU A 65 4.18 -23.68 -8.78
N ASP A 66 4.95 -24.77 -8.77
CA ASP A 66 5.32 -25.49 -7.56
C ASP A 66 6.51 -24.77 -6.92
N PRO A 67 6.34 -24.13 -5.75
CA PRO A 67 7.39 -23.35 -5.12
C PRO A 67 8.53 -24.23 -4.60
N ARG A 68 8.33 -25.54 -4.40
CA ARG A 68 9.41 -26.44 -3.92
C ARG A 68 10.47 -26.67 -4.98
N SER A 69 10.03 -26.85 -6.23
CA SER A 69 10.89 -27.18 -7.36
C SER A 69 11.17 -25.98 -8.28
N GLY A 70 10.35 -24.93 -8.21
CA GLY A 70 10.35 -23.84 -9.19
C GLY A 70 9.68 -24.22 -10.52
N THR A 71 9.07 -25.41 -10.61
CA THR A 71 8.44 -25.90 -11.84
C THR A 71 7.20 -25.08 -12.16
N VAL A 72 7.14 -24.49 -13.34
CA VAL A 72 5.94 -23.81 -13.84
C VAL A 72 4.93 -24.86 -14.29
N LEU A 73 3.80 -24.93 -13.59
CA LEU A 73 2.70 -25.86 -13.84
C LEU A 73 1.76 -25.33 -14.94
N ASN A 74 1.55 -24.01 -14.99
CA ASN A 74 0.74 -23.37 -16.03
C ASN A 74 1.13 -21.90 -16.23
N ARG A 75 0.80 -21.34 -17.40
CA ARG A 75 1.02 -19.93 -17.77
C ARG A 75 -0.28 -19.34 -18.29
N ILE A 76 -0.74 -18.28 -17.64
CA ILE A 76 -2.00 -17.61 -17.96
C ILE A 76 -1.70 -16.24 -18.55
N PRO A 77 -2.24 -15.91 -19.74
CA PRO A 77 -2.15 -14.55 -20.27
C PRO A 77 -2.88 -13.55 -19.35
N ASN A 78 -2.21 -12.46 -18.99
CA ASN A 78 -2.75 -11.33 -18.22
C ASN A 78 -2.76 -10.05 -19.08
N GLN A 79 -3.43 -10.12 -20.24
CA GLN A 79 -3.50 -8.99 -21.17
C GLN A 79 -4.22 -7.80 -20.50
N ASN A 80 -3.66 -6.60 -20.65
CA ASN A 80 -4.17 -5.36 -20.05
C ASN A 80 -4.26 -5.34 -18.52
N TYR A 81 -3.52 -6.20 -17.81
CA TYR A 81 -3.50 -6.23 -16.33
C TYR A 81 -4.88 -6.49 -15.71
N GLY A 82 -5.71 -7.26 -16.41
CA GLY A 82 -7.07 -7.55 -15.95
C GLY A 82 -7.08 -8.33 -14.63
N ILE A 83 -6.08 -9.19 -14.36
CA ILE A 83 -5.94 -9.89 -13.09
C ILE A 83 -5.24 -8.96 -12.10
N TYR A 84 -5.99 -8.55 -11.08
CA TYR A 84 -5.52 -7.62 -10.06
C TYR A 84 -5.05 -8.36 -8.80
N GLN A 85 -5.84 -9.31 -8.31
CA GLN A 85 -5.52 -10.14 -7.13
C GLN A 85 -5.90 -11.60 -7.32
N ALA A 86 -5.24 -12.49 -6.58
CA ALA A 86 -5.62 -13.88 -6.49
C ALA A 86 -5.60 -14.37 -5.04
N PHE A 87 -6.48 -15.30 -4.69
CA PHE A 87 -6.55 -15.88 -3.35
C PHE A 87 -6.63 -17.38 -3.52
N VAL A 88 -5.66 -18.11 -2.99
CA VAL A 88 -5.55 -19.56 -3.20
C VAL A 88 -6.17 -20.28 -2.01
N SER A 89 -7.01 -21.28 -2.30
CA SER A 89 -7.61 -22.12 -1.28
C SER A 89 -6.56 -22.93 -0.50
N PRO A 90 -6.81 -23.27 0.77
CA PRO A 90 -5.93 -24.12 1.58
C PRO A 90 -5.57 -25.47 0.97
N ARG A 91 -6.39 -25.97 0.05
CA ARG A 91 -6.17 -27.26 -0.62
C ARG A 91 -5.31 -27.12 -1.88
N GLY A 92 -5.04 -25.90 -2.33
CA GLY A 92 -4.25 -25.62 -3.53
C GLY A 92 -4.94 -26.02 -4.84
N ASP A 93 -6.24 -26.32 -4.83
CA ASP A 93 -6.97 -26.80 -6.00
C ASP A 93 -7.90 -25.76 -6.62
N ARG A 94 -8.14 -24.65 -5.90
CA ARG A 94 -8.98 -23.53 -6.33
C ARG A 94 -8.34 -22.20 -5.99
N ALA A 95 -8.71 -21.18 -6.74
CA ALA A 95 -8.43 -19.78 -6.43
C ALA A 95 -9.61 -18.86 -6.75
N LEU A 96 -9.76 -17.78 -5.97
CA LEU A 96 -10.61 -16.64 -6.30
C LEU A 96 -9.73 -15.57 -6.93
N ILE A 97 -10.07 -15.13 -8.14
CA ILE A 97 -9.30 -14.16 -8.91
C ILE A 97 -10.11 -12.88 -9.03
N GLU A 98 -9.54 -11.76 -8.57
CA GLU A 98 -10.10 -10.44 -8.81
C GLU A 98 -9.72 -9.98 -10.22
N TYR A 99 -10.73 -9.77 -11.04
CA TYR A 99 -10.60 -9.20 -12.37
C TYR A 99 -11.14 -7.77 -12.39
N VAL A 100 -10.35 -6.87 -12.97
CA VAL A 100 -10.73 -5.48 -13.23
C VAL A 100 -10.80 -5.30 -14.75
N GLU A 101 -11.99 -4.95 -15.25
CA GLU A 101 -12.20 -4.62 -16.65
C GLU A 101 -12.68 -3.18 -16.79
N GLU A 102 -12.03 -2.43 -17.67
CA GLU A 102 -12.52 -1.09 -18.02
C GLU A 102 -13.63 -1.22 -19.08
N ARG A 103 -14.87 -0.88 -18.70
CA ARG A 103 -16.02 -0.89 -19.61
C ARG A 103 -16.61 0.51 -19.68
N GLU A 104 -16.61 1.10 -20.88
CA GLU A 104 -17.17 2.44 -21.12
C GLU A 104 -16.56 3.54 -20.22
N GLY A 105 -15.27 3.40 -19.84
CA GLY A 105 -14.56 4.33 -18.97
C GLY A 105 -14.86 4.17 -17.47
N THR A 106 -15.60 3.13 -17.08
CA THR A 106 -15.83 2.78 -15.68
C THR A 106 -15.17 1.42 -15.38
N PRO A 107 -14.31 1.31 -14.35
CA PRO A 107 -13.77 0.02 -13.96
C PRO A 107 -14.91 -0.85 -13.38
N SER A 108 -15.04 -2.07 -13.88
CA SER A 108 -15.93 -3.10 -13.37
C SER A 108 -15.09 -4.17 -12.70
N ILE A 109 -15.43 -4.53 -11.46
CA ILE A 109 -14.70 -5.53 -10.68
C ILE A 109 -15.55 -6.79 -10.59
N ARG A 110 -14.94 -7.95 -10.84
CA ARG A 110 -15.56 -9.25 -10.60
C ARG A 110 -14.58 -10.20 -9.91
N LEU A 111 -15.12 -11.13 -9.14
CA LEU A 111 -14.39 -12.26 -8.59
C LEU A 111 -14.70 -13.52 -9.39
N GLU A 112 -13.67 -14.25 -9.81
CA GLU A 112 -13.80 -15.51 -10.51
C GLU A 112 -13.26 -16.65 -9.68
N LEU A 113 -14.08 -17.67 -9.41
CA LEU A 113 -13.61 -18.92 -8.82
C LEU A 113 -13.07 -19.81 -9.94
N ARG A 114 -11.79 -20.20 -9.85
CA ARG A 114 -11.09 -21.03 -10.84
C ARG A 114 -10.44 -22.26 -10.22
N THR A 115 -10.27 -23.31 -11.00
CA THR A 115 -9.46 -24.49 -10.61
C THR A 115 -7.97 -24.24 -10.80
N LEU A 116 -7.14 -24.95 -10.04
CA LEU A 116 -5.69 -24.97 -10.15
C LEU A 116 -5.18 -26.42 -10.34
N PRO A 117 -4.13 -26.64 -11.15
CA PRO A 117 -3.45 -25.66 -12.00
C PRO A 117 -4.17 -25.42 -13.34
N ASP A 118 -5.25 -26.14 -13.64
CA ASP A 118 -5.90 -26.15 -14.96
C ASP A 118 -6.54 -24.82 -15.38
N TRP A 119 -6.77 -23.89 -14.44
CA TRP A 119 -7.33 -22.56 -14.66
C TRP A 119 -8.76 -22.54 -15.24
N SER A 120 -9.56 -23.58 -14.99
CA SER A 120 -10.94 -23.65 -15.47
C SER A 120 -11.86 -22.78 -14.62
N LEU A 121 -12.76 -22.03 -15.26
CA LEU A 121 -13.74 -21.20 -14.58
C LEU A 121 -14.86 -22.04 -13.96
N LEU A 122 -15.10 -21.86 -12.65
CA LEU A 122 -16.17 -22.53 -11.90
C LEU A 122 -17.36 -21.61 -11.65
N ALA A 123 -17.11 -20.35 -11.26
CA ALA A 123 -18.15 -19.38 -10.96
C ALA A 123 -17.63 -17.94 -11.10
N GLN A 124 -18.54 -16.98 -11.25
CA GLN A 124 -18.25 -15.55 -11.28
C GLN A 124 -19.18 -14.80 -10.33
N PHE A 125 -18.63 -13.80 -9.64
CA PHE A 125 -19.34 -12.99 -8.64
C PHE A 125 -19.11 -11.51 -8.93
N PRO A 126 -20.16 -10.68 -9.00
CA PRO A 126 -19.99 -9.23 -9.10
C PRO A 126 -19.39 -8.67 -7.81
N VAL A 127 -18.61 -7.60 -7.92
CA VAL A 127 -18.07 -6.83 -6.79
C VAL A 127 -18.46 -5.36 -6.97
N ASP A 128 -19.69 -5.05 -6.56
CA ASP A 128 -20.27 -3.71 -6.63
C ASP A 128 -21.31 -3.52 -5.52
N TYR A 129 -21.95 -2.35 -5.45
CA TYR A 129 -22.98 -2.07 -4.45
C TYR A 129 -24.33 -2.76 -4.71
N THR A 130 -24.45 -3.61 -5.74
CA THR A 130 -25.69 -4.38 -6.00
C THR A 130 -25.72 -5.70 -5.24
N ILE A 131 -24.57 -6.16 -4.71
CA ILE A 131 -24.52 -7.41 -3.94
C ILE A 131 -25.23 -7.24 -2.59
N PRO A 132 -25.92 -8.28 -2.09
CA PRO A 132 -26.68 -8.19 -0.83
C PRO A 132 -25.94 -7.56 0.35
N PRO A 133 -24.66 -7.90 0.65
CA PRO A 133 -23.97 -7.35 1.81
C PRO A 133 -23.59 -5.87 1.67
N LEU A 134 -23.53 -5.32 0.44
CA LEU A 134 -23.13 -3.94 0.19
C LEU A 134 -24.30 -3.03 -0.22
N ALA A 135 -25.44 -3.59 -0.62
CA ALA A 135 -26.63 -2.84 -1.01
C ALA A 135 -27.07 -1.77 0.02
N PRO A 136 -27.02 -2.01 1.34
CA PRO A 136 -27.36 -0.98 2.33
C PRO A 136 -26.43 0.25 2.29
N LEU A 137 -25.18 0.08 1.83
CA LEU A 137 -24.15 1.13 1.79
C LEU A 137 -24.18 1.93 0.48
N ALA A 138 -24.98 1.49 -0.51
CA ALA A 138 -25.05 2.12 -1.83
C ALA A 138 -25.48 3.59 -1.78
N ALA A 139 -26.33 3.97 -0.81
CA ALA A 139 -26.83 5.33 -0.67
C ALA A 139 -25.77 6.32 -0.16
N GLU A 140 -24.72 5.83 0.50
CA GLU A 140 -23.62 6.63 1.05
C GLU A 140 -22.42 6.68 0.09
N ALA A 141 -22.41 5.82 -0.93
CA ALA A 141 -21.37 5.77 -1.94
C ALA A 141 -21.46 6.98 -2.89
N PRO A 142 -20.33 7.66 -3.19
CA PRO A 142 -20.29 8.65 -4.26
C PRO A 142 -20.73 8.04 -5.59
N ALA A 143 -21.35 8.85 -6.44
CA ALA A 143 -21.74 8.42 -7.77
C ALA A 143 -20.53 7.86 -8.55
N GLY A 144 -20.63 6.61 -9.00
CA GLY A 144 -19.58 5.92 -9.75
C GLY A 144 -18.44 5.33 -8.90
N ALA A 145 -18.53 5.39 -7.57
CA ALA A 145 -17.57 4.70 -6.70
C ALA A 145 -17.89 3.19 -6.65
N ASN A 146 -16.87 2.35 -6.69
CA ASN A 146 -16.97 0.92 -6.43
C ASN A 146 -16.33 0.57 -5.08
N PRO A 147 -16.81 -0.48 -4.40
CA PRO A 147 -16.10 -1.04 -3.26
C PRO A 147 -14.74 -1.56 -3.71
N SER A 148 -13.70 -1.35 -2.90
CA SER A 148 -12.38 -1.91 -3.17
C SER A 148 -12.27 -3.26 -2.47
N LEU A 149 -12.09 -4.34 -3.23
CA LEU A 149 -11.83 -5.64 -2.64
C LEU A 149 -10.50 -5.60 -1.90
N PHE A 150 -10.56 -5.85 -0.60
CA PHE A 150 -9.40 -5.76 0.26
C PHE A 150 -8.73 -7.12 0.45
N THR A 151 -9.42 -8.14 0.97
CA THR A 151 -8.82 -9.47 1.14
C THR A 151 -9.87 -10.56 1.13
N VAL A 152 -9.46 -11.77 0.82
CA VAL A 152 -10.28 -12.98 0.85
C VAL A 152 -9.50 -14.09 1.56
N ALA A 153 -10.17 -14.80 2.45
CA ALA A 153 -9.64 -16.01 3.07
C ALA A 153 -10.63 -17.16 2.87
N PHE A 154 -10.13 -18.33 2.50
CA PHE A 154 -10.96 -19.54 2.35
C PHE A 154 -11.04 -20.28 3.68
N SER A 155 -12.17 -20.96 3.90
CA SER A 155 -12.26 -22.03 4.90
C SER A 155 -11.33 -23.18 4.54
N SER A 156 -10.99 -24.00 5.53
CA SER A 156 -10.10 -25.16 5.36
C SER A 156 -10.60 -26.18 4.33
N ASP A 157 -11.92 -26.32 4.18
CA ASP A 157 -12.55 -27.16 3.14
C ASP A 157 -12.60 -26.48 1.76
N GLY A 158 -12.46 -25.15 1.70
CA GLY A 158 -12.52 -24.37 0.47
C GLY A 158 -13.92 -24.17 -0.10
N ASP A 159 -14.98 -24.39 0.70
CA ASP A 159 -16.37 -24.22 0.29
C ASP A 159 -16.99 -22.90 0.77
N LEU A 160 -16.34 -22.21 1.71
CA LEU A 160 -16.66 -20.86 2.15
C LEU A 160 -15.46 -19.93 1.93
N ALA A 161 -15.73 -18.67 1.59
CA ALA A 161 -14.71 -17.62 1.62
C ALA A 161 -15.21 -16.46 2.49
N ALA A 162 -14.39 -16.00 3.44
CA ALA A 162 -14.58 -14.72 4.08
C ALA A 162 -13.99 -13.62 3.18
N VAL A 163 -14.73 -12.52 3.02
CA VAL A 163 -14.38 -11.45 2.09
C VAL A 163 -14.44 -10.12 2.82
N ALA A 164 -13.43 -9.28 2.62
CA ALA A 164 -13.39 -7.92 3.13
C ALA A 164 -13.25 -6.89 2.01
N PHE A 165 -13.96 -5.77 2.17
CA PHE A 165 -13.92 -4.62 1.29
C PHE A 165 -13.55 -3.35 2.06
N PHE A 166 -12.97 -2.38 1.38
CA PHE A 166 -12.97 -1.00 1.83
C PHE A 166 -14.03 -0.18 1.09
N THR A 167 -14.76 0.62 1.87
CA THR A 167 -15.78 1.56 1.40
C THR A 167 -15.52 2.95 1.99
N GLY A 168 -16.09 4.00 1.39
CA GLY A 168 -15.91 5.40 1.80
C GLY A 168 -14.68 6.09 1.18
N GLN A 169 -14.71 7.44 1.09
CA GLN A 169 -13.64 8.24 0.47
C GLN A 169 -12.64 8.84 1.48
N ASP A 170 -13.14 9.46 2.55
CA ASP A 170 -12.29 10.20 3.48
C ASP A 170 -11.68 9.28 4.57
N TRP A 171 -12.44 8.27 4.99
CA TRP A 171 -12.03 7.30 5.99
C TRP A 171 -12.46 5.91 5.53
N PRO A 172 -11.50 5.00 5.23
CA PRO A 172 -11.84 3.65 4.81
C PRO A 172 -12.64 2.96 5.92
N THR A 173 -13.83 2.51 5.59
CA THR A 173 -14.65 1.62 6.41
C THR A 173 -14.49 0.21 5.89
N LEU A 174 -13.99 -0.67 6.75
CA LEU A 174 -13.86 -2.09 6.44
C LEU A 174 -15.23 -2.73 6.51
N VAL A 175 -15.59 -3.49 5.48
CA VAL A 175 -16.83 -4.27 5.42
C VAL A 175 -16.46 -5.73 5.24
N VAL A 176 -16.91 -6.59 6.15
CA VAL A 176 -16.60 -8.04 6.11
C VAL A 176 -17.88 -8.84 5.93
N THR A 177 -17.85 -9.82 5.05
CA THR A 177 -18.96 -10.74 4.75
C THR A 177 -18.40 -12.12 4.38
N THR A 178 -19.26 -13.03 3.95
CA THR A 178 -18.88 -14.34 3.43
C THR A 178 -19.50 -14.61 2.06
N LEU A 179 -18.83 -15.47 1.31
CA LEU A 179 -19.23 -16.00 0.02
C LEU A 179 -19.30 -17.54 0.13
N ASP A 180 -20.51 -18.09 -0.01
CA ASP A 180 -20.77 -19.52 -0.05
C ASP A 180 -20.43 -20.02 -1.46
N LEU A 181 -19.26 -20.66 -1.60
CA LEU A 181 -18.72 -21.07 -2.89
C LEU A 181 -19.43 -22.31 -3.43
N ALA A 182 -19.93 -23.17 -2.55
CA ALA A 182 -20.70 -24.36 -2.92
C ALA A 182 -22.05 -23.99 -3.55
N HIS A 183 -22.73 -22.98 -3.01
CA HIS A 183 -24.03 -22.51 -3.52
C HIS A 183 -23.92 -21.24 -4.39
N GLN A 184 -22.71 -20.73 -4.60
CA GLN A 184 -22.40 -19.57 -5.42
C GLN A 184 -23.19 -18.30 -5.03
N ARG A 185 -23.24 -17.99 -3.74
CA ARG A 185 -24.04 -16.86 -3.22
C ARG A 185 -23.29 -16.05 -2.19
N TRP A 186 -23.44 -14.73 -2.27
CA TRP A 186 -23.08 -13.82 -1.20
C TRP A 186 -23.98 -14.05 0.01
N ALA A 187 -23.45 -13.84 1.21
CA ALA A 187 -24.27 -13.79 2.41
C ALA A 187 -25.09 -12.49 2.45
N ASP A 188 -26.26 -12.54 3.09
CA ASP A 188 -27.17 -11.40 3.22
C ASP A 188 -26.82 -10.48 4.41
N TRP A 189 -25.59 -10.58 4.93
CA TRP A 189 -25.12 -9.82 6.09
C TRP A 189 -23.73 -9.23 5.82
N ALA A 190 -23.42 -8.15 6.53
CA ALA A 190 -22.08 -7.57 6.56
C ALA A 190 -21.75 -6.99 7.94
N LEU A 191 -20.52 -7.19 8.40
CA LEU A 191 -19.94 -6.49 9.53
C LEU A 191 -19.22 -5.23 9.03
N THR A 192 -19.60 -4.06 9.54
CA THR A 192 -18.87 -2.81 9.30
C THR A 192 -17.94 -2.50 10.47
N VAL A 193 -16.65 -2.36 10.19
CA VAL A 193 -15.62 -2.02 11.18
C VAL A 193 -15.04 -0.64 10.82
N PRO A 194 -15.44 0.43 11.52
CA PRO A 194 -14.98 1.77 11.20
C PRO A 194 -13.50 1.93 11.52
N ARG A 195 -12.82 2.88 10.84
CA ARG A 195 -11.44 3.32 11.13
C ARG A 195 -10.41 2.18 11.15
N SER A 196 -10.60 1.20 10.28
CA SER A 196 -9.66 0.08 10.12
C SER A 196 -8.76 0.33 8.93
N SER A 197 -7.45 0.10 9.09
CA SER A 197 -6.46 0.20 8.01
C SER A 197 -6.15 -1.13 7.35
N TYR A 198 -6.46 -2.25 8.03
CA TYR A 198 -6.15 -3.60 7.57
C TYR A 198 -7.07 -4.62 8.24
N ALA A 199 -7.18 -5.81 7.67
CA ALA A 199 -7.91 -6.93 8.23
C ALA A 199 -7.24 -8.29 7.93
N TRP A 200 -7.27 -9.19 8.91
CA TRP A 200 -7.00 -10.61 8.73
C TRP A 200 -8.28 -11.40 8.99
N LEU A 201 -8.58 -12.37 8.13
CA LEU A 201 -9.80 -13.17 8.15
C LEU A 201 -9.46 -14.63 8.39
N PHE A 202 -10.15 -15.29 9.32
CA PHE A 202 -10.00 -16.71 9.58
C PHE A 202 -11.38 -17.38 9.61
N PRO A 203 -11.91 -17.83 8.46
CA PRO A 203 -13.14 -18.61 8.40
C PRO A 203 -12.91 -20.03 8.93
N LEU A 204 -13.21 -20.24 10.21
CA LEU A 204 -13.16 -21.55 10.86
C LEU A 204 -14.50 -22.27 10.68
N GLU A 205 -14.51 -23.58 10.93
CA GLU A 205 -15.71 -24.43 10.75
C GLU A 205 -16.96 -23.90 11.47
N THR A 206 -16.79 -23.29 12.66
CA THR A 206 -17.90 -22.86 13.52
C THR A 206 -17.98 -21.36 13.74
N GLN A 207 -16.96 -20.60 13.33
CA GLN A 207 -16.87 -19.16 13.56
C GLN A 207 -15.99 -18.49 12.51
N LEU A 208 -16.28 -17.24 12.17
CA LEU A 208 -15.37 -16.37 11.43
C LEU A 208 -14.68 -15.43 12.40
N LEU A 209 -13.35 -15.48 12.47
CA LEU A 209 -12.57 -14.46 13.16
C LEU A 209 -12.21 -13.32 12.21
N VAL A 210 -12.45 -12.10 12.65
CA VAL A 210 -12.03 -10.88 11.96
C VAL A 210 -11.10 -10.11 12.88
N VAL A 211 -9.87 -9.89 12.44
CA VAL A 211 -8.88 -9.12 13.20
C VAL A 211 -8.62 -7.85 12.41
N SER A 212 -9.10 -6.70 12.90
CA SER A 212 -8.89 -5.41 12.26
C SER A 212 -7.75 -4.66 12.90
N ARG A 213 -6.92 -4.00 12.08
CA ARG A 213 -5.91 -3.05 12.55
C ARG A 213 -6.51 -1.65 12.58
N ALA A 214 -6.36 -0.94 13.69
CA ALA A 214 -6.80 0.44 13.79
C ALA A 214 -5.93 1.38 12.93
N MET A 215 -6.57 2.31 12.21
CA MET A 215 -5.86 3.28 11.36
C MET A 215 -5.12 4.36 12.17
N VAL A 216 -5.70 4.77 13.29
CA VAL A 216 -5.09 5.73 14.23
C VAL A 216 -5.33 5.21 15.65
N PRO A 217 -4.38 4.45 16.24
CA PRO A 217 -4.55 3.87 17.57
C PRO A 217 -4.93 4.90 18.65
N LEU A 218 -4.44 6.13 18.51
CA LEU A 218 -4.75 7.27 19.39
C LEU A 218 -6.24 7.66 19.39
N LEU A 219 -6.98 7.38 18.30
CA LEU A 219 -8.39 7.72 18.17
C LEU A 219 -9.34 6.55 18.51
N SER A 220 -8.87 5.31 18.37
CA SER A 220 -9.65 4.10 18.65
C SER A 220 -9.47 3.60 20.09
N GLY A 221 -8.36 3.91 20.75
CA GLY A 221 -8.01 3.37 22.07
C GLY A 221 -7.44 1.94 22.01
N ASP A 222 -7.81 1.17 20.99
CA ASP A 222 -7.29 -0.15 20.66
C ASP A 222 -6.39 -0.09 19.41
N HIS A 223 -5.35 -0.91 19.36
CA HIS A 223 -4.45 -1.03 18.21
C HIS A 223 -4.94 -2.09 17.21
N ALA A 224 -5.69 -3.07 17.70
CA ALA A 224 -6.47 -4.00 16.89
C ALA A 224 -7.75 -4.41 17.62
N SER A 225 -8.77 -4.77 16.85
CA SER A 225 -10.02 -5.34 17.36
C SER A 225 -10.22 -6.72 16.76
N ILE A 226 -10.67 -7.67 17.58
CA ILE A 226 -10.93 -9.04 17.17
C ILE A 226 -12.41 -9.32 17.36
N TYR A 227 -13.09 -9.76 16.30
CA TYR A 227 -14.48 -10.17 16.32
C TYR A 227 -14.57 -11.67 16.07
N SER A 228 -15.32 -12.38 16.90
CA SER A 228 -15.80 -13.74 16.59
C SER A 228 -17.23 -13.63 16.10
N LEU A 229 -17.48 -14.10 14.88
CA LEU A 229 -18.77 -14.04 14.21
C LEU A 229 -19.32 -15.44 13.96
N ASP A 230 -20.64 -15.55 13.94
CA ASP A 230 -21.31 -16.64 13.24
C ASP A 230 -21.13 -16.45 11.72
N PRO A 231 -20.53 -17.41 10.99
CA PRO A 231 -20.19 -17.23 9.57
C PRO A 231 -21.42 -17.25 8.65
N VAL A 232 -22.58 -17.74 9.13
CA VAL A 232 -23.81 -17.83 8.32
C VAL A 232 -24.66 -16.58 8.48
N THR A 233 -24.73 -16.04 9.70
CA THR A 233 -25.62 -14.93 10.06
C THR A 233 -24.92 -13.59 10.26
N GLY A 234 -23.59 -13.60 10.41
CA GLY A 234 -22.80 -12.40 10.73
C GLY A 234 -22.94 -11.93 12.17
N ALA A 235 -23.66 -12.65 13.02
CA ALA A 235 -23.89 -12.25 14.40
C ALA A 235 -22.57 -12.24 15.18
N VAL A 236 -22.26 -11.09 15.80
CA VAL A 236 -21.10 -10.95 16.69
C VAL A 236 -21.34 -11.76 17.96
N ARG A 237 -20.50 -12.77 18.19
CA ARG A 237 -20.55 -13.64 19.37
C ARG A 237 -19.66 -13.11 20.49
N ALA A 238 -18.51 -12.56 20.13
CA ALA A 238 -17.56 -11.97 21.07
C ALA A 238 -16.69 -10.91 20.38
N GLU A 239 -16.18 -9.96 21.16
CA GLU A 239 -15.26 -8.92 20.73
C GLU A 239 -14.13 -8.75 21.75
N LEU A 240 -12.90 -8.56 21.28
CA LEU A 240 -11.73 -8.25 22.10
C LEU A 240 -10.90 -7.14 21.47
N GLY A 241 -10.66 -6.06 22.21
CA GLY A 241 -9.71 -5.01 21.86
C GLY A 241 -8.29 -5.32 22.37
N ILE A 242 -7.29 -5.17 21.51
CA ILE A 242 -5.87 -5.29 21.87
C ILE A 242 -5.29 -3.90 22.10
N ARG A 243 -4.80 -3.66 23.32
CA ARG A 243 -4.20 -2.39 23.74
C ARG A 243 -2.71 -2.56 23.99
N LEU A 244 -1.90 -1.76 23.29
CA LEU A 244 -0.48 -1.66 23.57
C LEU A 244 -0.26 -0.72 24.75
N HIS A 245 0.62 -1.12 25.67
CA HIS A 245 0.95 -0.34 26.85
C HIS A 245 1.92 0.83 26.54
N ARG A 246 2.65 0.77 25.42
CA ARG A 246 3.56 1.82 24.95
C ARG A 246 2.90 2.63 23.83
N SER A 247 2.17 3.69 24.18
CA SER A 247 1.89 4.77 23.24
C SER A 247 3.04 5.78 23.37
N LEU A 248 4.04 5.70 22.49
CA LEU A 248 5.03 6.77 22.37
C LEU A 248 4.28 7.96 21.77
N LEU A 249 3.91 8.95 22.58
CA LEU A 249 3.48 10.23 22.07
C LEU A 249 4.74 10.94 21.52
N PRO A 250 4.70 11.52 20.30
CA PRO A 250 5.84 12.27 19.80
C PRO A 250 6.11 13.47 20.71
N GLU A 251 7.39 13.85 20.86
CA GLU A 251 7.75 15.06 21.58
C GLU A 251 7.05 16.29 20.97
N ARG A 252 6.62 17.22 21.83
CA ARG A 252 5.83 18.39 21.43
C ARG A 252 6.59 19.21 20.39
N GLY A 253 6.11 19.22 19.14
CA GLY A 253 6.69 19.99 18.04
C GLY A 253 7.33 19.18 16.92
N GLN A 254 7.26 17.85 16.94
CA GLN A 254 7.63 17.00 15.80
C GLN A 254 6.41 16.51 15.03
N ASP A 255 6.42 16.70 13.70
CA ASP A 255 5.50 16.05 12.76
C ASP A 255 6.06 14.66 12.44
N VAL A 256 5.57 13.61 13.10
CA VAL A 256 6.01 12.22 12.85
C VAL A 256 4.80 11.35 12.52
N PRO A 257 4.87 10.44 11.52
CA PRO A 257 3.91 9.34 11.39
C PRO A 257 3.87 8.56 12.71
N SER A 258 2.68 8.07 13.08
CA SER A 258 2.40 7.34 14.33
C SER A 258 3.60 6.58 14.91
N THR A 259 4.15 7.07 16.03
CA THR A 259 5.21 6.42 16.82
C THR A 259 4.68 5.25 17.67
N SER A 260 3.40 4.91 17.56
CA SER A 260 2.79 3.77 18.27
C SER A 260 2.88 2.51 17.41
N PRO A 261 3.35 1.38 18.00
CA PRO A 261 3.45 0.11 17.31
C PRO A 261 2.15 -0.33 16.62
N GLY A 262 2.20 -0.67 15.35
CA GLY A 262 1.06 -1.22 14.61
C GLY A 262 1.08 -2.75 14.60
N VAL A 263 -0.10 -3.39 14.50
CA VAL A 263 -0.15 -4.83 14.20
C VAL A 263 0.38 -5.07 12.80
N ILE A 264 1.41 -5.90 12.68
CA ILE A 264 2.08 -6.21 11.42
C ILE A 264 1.64 -7.54 10.84
N ALA A 265 1.29 -8.50 11.70
CA ALA A 265 0.85 -9.80 11.25
C ALA A 265 0.02 -10.54 12.30
N VAL A 266 -0.82 -11.44 11.80
CA VAL A 266 -1.69 -12.28 12.62
C VAL A 266 -1.65 -13.70 12.07
N HIS A 267 -1.54 -14.68 12.94
CA HIS A 267 -1.46 -16.08 12.57
C HIS A 267 -2.27 -16.97 13.51
N LEU A 268 -2.91 -17.98 12.95
CA LEU A 268 -3.64 -18.99 13.71
C LEU A 268 -2.73 -20.19 13.99
N ASP A 269 -2.38 -20.37 15.26
CA ASP A 269 -1.54 -21.46 15.78
C ASP A 269 -2.38 -22.37 16.68
N GLY A 270 -3.03 -23.36 16.06
CA GLY A 270 -3.96 -24.26 16.73
C GLY A 270 -5.14 -23.49 17.35
N PRO A 271 -5.37 -23.56 18.68
CA PRO A 271 -6.45 -22.84 19.34
C PRO A 271 -6.10 -21.38 19.65
N TYR A 272 -4.88 -20.92 19.30
CA TYR A 272 -4.42 -19.58 19.63
C TYR A 272 -4.27 -18.72 18.38
N LEU A 273 -4.76 -17.49 18.48
CA LEU A 273 -4.46 -16.42 17.55
C LEU A 273 -3.23 -15.67 18.06
N ARG A 274 -2.14 -15.68 17.28
CA ARG A 274 -0.91 -14.94 17.56
C ARG A 274 -0.96 -13.62 16.80
N ILE A 275 -0.82 -12.51 17.50
CA ILE A 275 -0.82 -11.16 16.94
C ILE A 275 0.54 -10.55 17.22
N LEU A 276 1.19 -10.05 16.18
CA LEU A 276 2.53 -9.47 16.24
C LEU A 276 2.47 -8.00 15.85
N THR A 277 3.26 -7.18 16.55
CA THR A 277 3.44 -5.76 16.24
C THR A 277 4.80 -5.49 15.59
N ASP A 278 4.96 -4.31 15.02
CA ASP A 278 6.21 -3.83 14.38
C ASP A 278 7.42 -3.72 15.34
N ASP A 279 7.20 -3.54 16.65
CA ASP A 279 8.23 -3.66 17.70
C ASP A 279 8.48 -5.12 18.16
N LEU A 280 7.84 -6.08 17.48
CA LEU A 280 7.89 -7.51 17.78
C LEU A 280 7.39 -7.82 19.21
N THR A 281 6.31 -7.19 19.64
CA THR A 281 5.48 -7.66 20.77
C THR A 281 4.52 -8.73 20.27
N ARG A 282 4.36 -9.83 21.02
CA ARG A 282 3.41 -10.90 20.66
C ARG A 282 2.28 -11.01 21.67
N PHE A 283 1.05 -10.96 21.17
CA PHE A 283 -0.16 -11.30 21.92
C PHE A 283 -0.62 -12.68 21.49
N SER A 284 -1.09 -13.46 22.45
CA SER A 284 -1.69 -14.77 22.20
C SER A 284 -3.10 -14.75 22.76
N VAL A 285 -4.08 -14.99 21.91
CA VAL A 285 -5.50 -14.96 22.25
C VAL A 285 -6.08 -16.36 22.04
N ASP A 286 -6.76 -16.89 23.04
CA ASP A 286 -7.50 -18.13 22.90
C ASP A 286 -8.74 -17.89 22.01
N VAL A 287 -8.84 -18.64 20.92
CA VAL A 287 -9.84 -18.46 19.86
C VAL A 287 -11.24 -18.92 20.29
N GLY A 288 -11.33 -19.85 21.24
CA GLY A 288 -12.61 -20.38 21.72
C GLY A 288 -13.30 -19.47 22.73
N THR A 289 -12.51 -18.82 23.58
CA THR A 289 -12.99 -17.91 24.63
C THR A 289 -12.84 -16.43 24.28
N LEU A 290 -12.06 -16.13 23.24
CA LEU A 290 -11.64 -14.79 22.85
C LEU A 290 -11.01 -14.01 24.02
N THR A 291 -10.09 -14.67 24.74
CA THR A 291 -9.38 -14.07 25.88
C THR A 291 -7.89 -13.97 25.61
N LEU A 292 -7.27 -12.87 26.03
CA LEU A 292 -5.81 -12.71 25.99
C LEU A 292 -5.17 -13.64 27.02
N VAL A 293 -4.42 -14.64 26.55
CA VAL A 293 -3.78 -15.65 27.41
C VAL A 293 -2.33 -15.33 27.74
N GLN A 294 -1.63 -14.67 26.82
CA GLN A 294 -0.20 -14.37 26.98
C GLN A 294 0.17 -13.09 26.22
N THR A 295 1.07 -12.32 26.81
CA THR A 295 1.75 -11.20 26.16
C THR A 295 3.23 -11.37 26.36
N ASP A 296 3.96 -11.58 25.27
CA ASP A 296 5.40 -11.59 25.27
C ASP A 296 5.91 -10.18 24.94
N PRO A 297 6.90 -9.67 25.68
CA PRO A 297 7.37 -8.30 25.52
C PRO A 297 8.01 -8.06 24.15
N ALA A 298 8.11 -6.78 23.78
CA ALA A 298 8.82 -6.34 22.58
C ALA A 298 10.26 -6.87 22.55
N LEU A 299 10.70 -7.34 21.39
CA LEU A 299 12.10 -7.74 21.17
C LEU A 299 12.99 -6.59 20.68
N TYR A 300 12.38 -5.50 20.24
CA TYR A 300 13.06 -4.25 19.88
C TYR A 300 12.47 -3.07 20.67
N ASP A 301 13.31 -2.07 20.95
CA ASP A 301 12.86 -0.79 21.52
C ASP A 301 12.41 0.22 20.45
N GLU A 302 12.55 -0.14 19.16
CA GLU A 302 12.16 0.63 17.99
C GLU A 302 11.21 -0.16 17.08
N LEU A 303 10.49 0.53 16.19
CA LEU A 303 9.66 -0.10 15.16
C LEU A 303 10.60 -0.74 14.14
N ALA A 304 10.75 -2.06 14.20
CA ALA A 304 11.82 -2.76 13.49
C ALA A 304 11.30 -3.65 12.36
N ALA A 305 10.18 -4.33 12.56
CA ALA A 305 9.66 -5.30 11.62
C ALA A 305 8.84 -4.64 10.50
N LEU A 306 9.10 -5.07 9.26
CA LEU A 306 8.41 -4.60 8.05
C LEU A 306 7.57 -5.70 7.39
N LYS A 307 8.09 -6.93 7.39
CA LYS A 307 7.41 -8.12 6.89
C LYS A 307 7.71 -9.29 7.82
N THR A 308 6.76 -10.20 7.99
CA THR A 308 6.95 -11.38 8.85
C THR A 308 6.29 -12.62 8.29
N VAL A 309 6.91 -13.78 8.52
CA VAL A 309 6.39 -15.10 8.21
C VAL A 309 6.40 -15.95 9.47
N PHE A 310 5.26 -16.58 9.76
CA PHE A 310 5.14 -17.52 10.86
C PHE A 310 5.42 -18.95 10.40
N THR A 311 6.16 -19.68 11.23
CA THR A 311 6.29 -21.13 11.15
C THR A 311 5.93 -21.72 12.52
N PRO A 312 5.69 -23.04 12.63
CA PRO A 312 5.35 -23.67 13.90
C PRO A 312 6.38 -23.44 15.03
N HIS A 313 7.66 -23.27 14.68
CA HIS A 313 8.74 -23.16 15.66
C HIS A 313 9.42 -21.80 15.69
N TYR A 314 9.41 -21.10 14.56
CA TYR A 314 10.09 -19.82 14.39
C TYR A 314 9.20 -18.78 13.73
N THR A 315 9.43 -17.52 14.06
CA THR A 315 8.97 -16.39 13.25
C THR A 315 10.17 -15.78 12.54
N VAL A 316 10.07 -15.66 11.23
CA VAL A 316 11.04 -14.92 10.41
C VAL A 316 10.52 -13.50 10.29
N ALA A 317 11.29 -12.53 10.77
CA ALA A 317 10.96 -11.12 10.60
C ALA A 317 12.05 -10.46 9.77
N ALA A 318 11.64 -9.78 8.71
CA ALA A 318 12.50 -8.91 7.96
C ALA A 318 12.47 -7.54 8.69
N VAL A 319 13.58 -7.21 9.33
CA VAL A 319 13.76 -6.05 10.21
C VAL A 319 14.78 -5.12 9.60
N ARG A 320 14.54 -3.80 9.62
CA ARG A 320 15.40 -2.80 8.94
C ARG A 320 15.57 -3.04 7.42
N PRO A 321 16.15 -2.10 6.67
CA PRO A 321 16.29 -2.22 5.23
C PRO A 321 17.17 -3.36 4.70
N ASP A 322 17.77 -4.27 5.46
CA ASP A 322 18.61 -5.32 4.86
C ASP A 322 18.77 -6.54 5.77
N GLU A 323 17.95 -6.67 6.80
CA GLU A 323 18.21 -7.62 7.88
C GLU A 323 17.02 -8.55 8.09
N ILE A 324 17.33 -9.82 8.33
CA ILE A 324 16.36 -10.85 8.68
C ILE A 324 16.75 -11.41 10.03
N VAL A 325 15.77 -11.49 10.93
CA VAL A 325 15.90 -12.13 12.23
C VAL A 325 15.01 -13.36 12.31
N LEU A 326 15.53 -14.36 13.02
CA LEU A 326 14.82 -15.58 13.37
C LEU A 326 14.47 -15.55 14.86
N ILE A 327 13.19 -15.65 15.16
CA ILE A 327 12.65 -15.57 16.52
C ILE A 327 12.13 -16.95 16.91
N ASP A 328 12.59 -17.49 18.04
CA ASP A 328 12.07 -18.75 18.60
C ASP A 328 10.69 -18.50 19.20
N ASN A 329 9.67 -19.20 18.69
CA ASN A 329 8.28 -18.99 19.11
C ASN A 329 7.98 -19.51 20.52
N GLN A 330 8.75 -20.46 21.05
CA GLN A 330 8.56 -20.98 22.40
C GLN A 330 9.21 -20.08 23.45
N ARG A 331 10.45 -19.66 23.17
CA ARG A 331 11.25 -18.85 24.11
C ARG A 331 11.05 -17.35 23.96
N TRP A 332 10.46 -16.93 22.84
CA TRP A 332 10.32 -15.53 22.44
C TRP A 332 11.64 -14.76 22.55
N GLN A 333 12.62 -15.19 21.76
CA GLN A 333 13.93 -14.57 21.69
C GLN A 333 14.50 -14.65 20.28
N ILE A 334 15.30 -13.66 19.90
CA ILE A 334 16.04 -13.70 18.64
C ILE A 334 17.15 -14.74 18.76
N THR A 335 17.12 -15.76 17.93
CA THR A 335 18.12 -16.84 17.93
C THR A 335 19.20 -16.65 16.89
N GLN A 336 18.86 -16.03 15.76
CA GLN A 336 19.79 -15.78 14.66
C GLN A 336 19.40 -14.48 13.95
N GLN A 337 20.38 -13.84 13.33
CA GLN A 337 20.20 -12.67 12.49
C GLN A 337 21.18 -12.71 11.32
N THR A 338 20.77 -12.22 10.16
CA THR A 338 21.63 -12.11 8.98
C THR A 338 21.30 -10.85 8.17
N LYS A 339 22.28 -10.37 7.41
CA LYS A 339 22.09 -9.30 6.43
C LYS A 339 21.98 -9.88 5.03
N LEU A 340 21.01 -9.39 4.26
CA LEU A 340 20.88 -9.67 2.84
C LEU A 340 21.74 -8.68 2.03
N SER A 341 22.08 -9.06 0.81
CA SER A 341 23.01 -8.29 -0.05
C SER A 341 22.44 -6.99 -0.63
N SER A 342 21.15 -6.74 -0.43
CA SER A 342 20.41 -5.61 -0.99
C SER A 342 19.28 -5.15 -0.06
N ASP A 343 18.71 -3.98 -0.35
CA ASP A 343 17.67 -3.34 0.49
C ASP A 343 16.40 -4.21 0.60
N ILE A 344 15.70 -4.22 1.75
CA ILE A 344 14.53 -5.02 2.12
C ILE A 344 13.31 -4.64 1.31
N MET A 345 13.24 -3.41 0.80
CA MET A 345 12.19 -3.05 -0.13
C MET A 345 12.28 -3.93 -1.37
N SER A 346 13.48 -4.43 -1.70
CA SER A 346 13.66 -5.41 -2.76
C SER A 346 13.40 -6.85 -2.33
N TRP A 347 13.18 -7.20 -1.05
CA TRP A 347 12.95 -8.58 -0.64
C TRP A 347 11.52 -8.80 -0.13
N GLU A 348 10.88 -9.84 -0.66
CA GLU A 348 9.53 -10.25 -0.29
C GLU A 348 9.57 -11.59 0.43
N LEU A 349 9.08 -11.62 1.66
CA LEU A 349 8.89 -12.86 2.40
C LEU A 349 7.62 -13.54 1.88
N VAL A 350 7.79 -14.46 0.93
CA VAL A 350 6.67 -15.17 0.31
C VAL A 350 5.98 -16.04 1.36
N GLY A 351 6.69 -16.96 2.02
CA GLY A 351 6.18 -17.64 3.22
C GLY A 351 6.67 -19.07 3.38
N PRO A 352 6.12 -19.86 4.32
CA PRO A 352 6.81 -21.03 4.84
C PRO A 352 6.58 -22.28 3.99
N ASP A 353 7.57 -23.18 3.92
CA ASP A 353 7.31 -24.56 3.50
C ASP A 353 6.77 -25.35 4.69
N PRO A 354 5.56 -25.93 4.62
CA PRO A 354 5.00 -26.66 5.76
C PRO A 354 5.74 -27.97 6.06
N SER A 355 6.53 -28.50 5.11
CA SER A 355 7.24 -29.78 5.28
C SER A 355 8.74 -29.64 5.56
N ARG A 356 9.31 -28.44 5.43
CA ARG A 356 10.75 -28.19 5.58
C ARG A 356 10.99 -26.95 6.44
N PRO A 357 12.10 -26.88 7.18
CA PRO A 357 12.45 -25.69 7.95
C PRO A 357 13.03 -24.60 7.03
N VAL A 358 12.26 -24.17 6.03
CA VAL A 358 12.64 -23.13 5.07
C VAL A 358 11.49 -22.14 4.86
N VAL A 359 11.84 -20.92 4.50
CA VAL A 359 10.90 -19.89 4.05
C VAL A 359 11.23 -19.53 2.60
N TYR A 360 10.20 -19.43 1.75
CA TYR A 360 10.33 -18.88 0.41
C TYR A 360 10.49 -17.37 0.48
N ILE A 361 11.46 -16.86 -0.26
CA ILE A 361 11.78 -15.44 -0.33
C ILE A 361 12.06 -15.07 -1.78
N ALA A 362 11.64 -13.89 -2.21
CA ALA A 362 11.91 -13.39 -3.55
C ALA A 362 12.58 -12.03 -3.52
N SER A 363 13.39 -11.72 -4.54
CA SER A 363 13.99 -10.40 -4.70
C SER A 363 13.43 -9.69 -5.93
N GLU A 364 13.03 -8.42 -5.79
CA GLU A 364 12.63 -7.52 -6.86
C GLU A 364 13.81 -7.16 -7.77
N GLU A 365 15.03 -7.17 -7.23
CA GLU A 365 16.26 -6.82 -7.95
C GLU A 365 16.64 -7.91 -8.96
N ASP A 366 16.67 -9.17 -8.52
CA ASP A 366 17.00 -10.30 -9.38
C ASP A 366 15.77 -11.01 -9.96
N GLN A 367 14.57 -10.65 -9.49
CA GLN A 367 13.28 -11.21 -9.91
C GLN A 367 13.21 -12.73 -9.74
N CYS A 368 13.90 -13.28 -8.74
CA CYS A 368 13.98 -14.70 -8.49
C CYS A 368 13.37 -15.11 -7.15
N LEU A 369 12.72 -16.27 -7.15
CA LEU A 369 12.28 -16.99 -5.95
C LEU A 369 13.42 -17.89 -5.45
N ARG A 370 13.64 -17.89 -4.14
CA ARG A 370 14.65 -18.68 -3.43
C ARG A 370 14.03 -19.28 -2.17
N THR A 371 14.79 -20.15 -1.51
CA THR A 371 14.52 -20.56 -0.12
C THR A 371 15.56 -19.97 0.82
N LEU A 372 15.12 -19.59 2.00
CA LEU A 372 15.92 -19.23 3.16
C LEU A 372 15.88 -20.40 4.14
N ASP A 373 17.02 -21.03 4.38
CA ASP A 373 17.14 -22.13 5.33
C ASP A 373 17.09 -21.60 6.76
N LEU A 374 16.15 -22.07 7.60
CA LEU A 374 15.97 -21.52 8.95
C LEU A 374 17.01 -21.99 9.96
N SER A 375 17.83 -22.98 9.63
CA SER A 375 18.92 -23.44 10.51
C SER A 375 20.20 -22.62 10.32
N THR A 376 20.41 -22.09 9.11
CA THR A 376 21.64 -21.38 8.73
C THR A 376 21.42 -19.93 8.28
N LEU A 377 20.18 -19.54 8.01
CA LEU A 377 19.79 -18.31 7.31
C LEU A 377 20.50 -18.11 5.97
N ALA A 378 20.90 -19.20 5.31
CA ALA A 378 21.50 -19.18 3.99
C ALA A 378 20.41 -19.19 2.90
N LEU A 379 20.61 -18.37 1.87
CA LEU A 379 19.81 -18.40 0.66
C LEU A 379 20.22 -19.57 -0.24
N SER A 380 19.24 -20.24 -0.83
CA SER A 380 19.48 -21.22 -1.89
C SER A 380 19.86 -20.57 -3.21
N GLN A 381 20.29 -21.40 -4.16
CA GLN A 381 20.25 -21.02 -5.56
C GLN A 381 18.80 -20.66 -5.98
N PRO A 382 18.62 -19.82 -7.02
CA PRO A 382 17.30 -19.49 -7.54
C PRO A 382 16.53 -20.75 -7.92
N LEU A 383 15.25 -20.79 -7.53
CA LEU A 383 14.32 -21.84 -7.91
C LEU A 383 13.65 -21.51 -9.25
N VAL A 384 13.21 -20.26 -9.39
CA VAL A 384 12.60 -19.70 -10.61
C VAL A 384 12.89 -18.20 -10.66
N CYS A 385 13.00 -17.64 -11.86
CA CYS A 385 13.32 -16.23 -12.09
C CYS A 385 12.37 -15.61 -13.13
N ALA A 386 12.57 -14.32 -13.42
CA ALA A 386 11.72 -13.51 -14.29
C ALA A 386 10.29 -13.35 -13.76
N LEU A 387 10.17 -13.29 -12.43
CA LEU A 387 8.94 -12.92 -11.74
C LEU A 387 8.76 -11.40 -11.76
N PHE A 388 7.54 -10.93 -11.93
CA PHE A 388 7.26 -9.51 -11.95
C PHE A 388 6.80 -9.02 -10.57
N LEU A 389 7.71 -8.32 -9.88
CA LEU A 389 7.59 -7.93 -8.46
C LEU A 389 7.78 -6.40 -8.23
N PRO A 390 6.96 -5.49 -8.79
CA PRO A 390 7.05 -4.07 -8.43
C PRO A 390 6.66 -3.77 -6.96
N VAL A 391 7.00 -2.60 -6.45
CA VAL A 391 6.85 -2.22 -5.02
C VAL A 391 5.38 -2.03 -4.58
N ASP A 392 4.47 -1.81 -5.55
CA ASP A 392 3.15 -1.24 -5.28
C ASP A 392 1.98 -2.25 -5.29
N TRP A 393 2.22 -3.52 -5.63
CA TRP A 393 1.14 -4.50 -5.80
C TRP A 393 1.39 -5.78 -5.00
N ARG A 394 0.35 -6.59 -4.79
CA ARG A 394 0.44 -7.81 -3.99
C ARG A 394 1.02 -8.92 -4.88
N HIS A 395 2.31 -9.20 -4.81
CA HIS A 395 2.98 -9.95 -5.89
C HIS A 395 2.90 -11.47 -5.80
N PHE A 396 2.56 -12.00 -4.64
CA PHE A 396 2.47 -13.43 -4.43
C PHE A 396 1.12 -13.81 -3.88
N TYR A 397 0.51 -14.79 -4.53
CA TYR A 397 -0.77 -15.34 -4.10
C TYR A 397 -0.58 -16.84 -3.98
N GLY A 398 -0.59 -17.39 -2.77
CA GLY A 398 -0.43 -18.84 -2.67
C GLY A 398 -0.46 -19.42 -1.28
N TRP A 399 -0.30 -20.73 -1.27
CA TRP A 399 -0.49 -21.59 -0.13
C TRP A 399 0.80 -22.30 0.31
N PRO A 400 1.05 -22.46 1.63
CA PRO A 400 0.24 -21.94 2.74
C PRO A 400 0.41 -20.44 2.92
N ASP A 401 -0.72 -19.74 3.10
CA ASP A 401 -0.86 -18.27 3.22
C ASP A 401 0.47 -17.55 3.13
N TYR A 402 0.90 -17.34 1.90
CA TYR A 402 2.11 -16.62 1.60
C TYR A 402 1.89 -15.15 2.01
N ALA A 403 2.29 -14.87 3.26
CA ALA A 403 2.08 -13.70 4.10
C ALA A 403 1.09 -12.62 3.60
N PRO A 404 -0.13 -12.52 4.16
CA PRO A 404 -0.75 -11.21 4.38
C PRO A 404 0.03 -10.51 5.52
N GLY A 405 1.22 -10.01 5.17
CA GLY A 405 2.16 -9.33 6.06
C GLY A 405 2.89 -8.15 5.41
N VAL A 406 2.56 -7.80 4.17
CA VAL A 406 2.95 -6.50 3.62
C VAL A 406 2.06 -5.44 4.24
N VAL A 407 2.54 -4.85 5.33
CA VAL A 407 2.08 -3.53 5.75
C VAL A 407 2.61 -2.56 4.71
N GLN A 408 1.87 -2.39 3.61
CA GLN A 408 1.65 -0.99 3.25
C GLN A 408 0.83 -0.45 4.42
N SER A 409 1.41 0.47 5.18
CA SER A 409 0.62 1.48 5.88
C SER A 409 -0.54 1.84 4.96
N ALA A 410 -1.79 1.78 5.45
CA ALA A 410 -2.99 2.21 4.72
C ALA A 410 -2.58 3.28 3.70
N PRO A 411 -2.92 3.11 2.40
CA PRO A 411 -2.37 3.90 1.30
C PRO A 411 -2.17 5.29 1.84
N VAL A 412 -0.91 5.69 2.05
CA VAL A 412 -0.58 6.85 2.87
C VAL A 412 -1.52 7.94 2.41
N LEU A 413 -2.44 8.35 3.31
CA LEU A 413 -3.67 9.09 3.01
C LEU A 413 -3.46 10.05 1.84
N ALA A 414 -3.81 9.64 0.63
CA ALA A 414 -3.65 10.44 -0.58
C ALA A 414 -2.28 11.15 -0.69
N THR A 415 -1.17 10.64 -0.09
CA THR A 415 0.08 11.39 -0.02
C THR A 415 0.98 11.21 -1.25
N THR A 416 0.88 10.08 -1.94
CA THR A 416 1.58 9.90 -3.21
C THR A 416 0.83 10.64 -4.32
N SER A 417 -0.51 10.59 -4.32
CA SER A 417 -1.32 11.28 -5.32
C SER A 417 -1.23 12.81 -5.23
N TRP A 418 -1.19 13.47 -4.05
CA TRP A 418 -0.93 14.92 -4.02
C TRP A 418 0.49 15.26 -4.45
N MET A 419 1.51 14.45 -4.13
CA MET A 419 2.89 14.72 -4.56
C MET A 419 3.05 14.58 -6.07
N GLU A 420 2.46 13.54 -6.67
CA GLU A 420 2.41 13.35 -8.12
C GLU A 420 1.59 14.46 -8.79
N ASN A 421 0.41 14.80 -8.24
CA ASN A 421 -0.40 15.90 -8.74
C ASN A 421 0.30 17.25 -8.61
N LEU A 422 1.06 17.49 -7.53
CA LEU A 422 1.84 18.71 -7.34
C LEU A 422 3.04 18.76 -8.27
N ALA A 423 3.77 17.66 -8.44
CA ALA A 423 4.90 17.60 -9.37
C ALA A 423 4.43 17.81 -10.81
N SER A 424 3.32 17.19 -11.19
CA SER A 424 2.73 17.36 -12.51
C SER A 424 2.15 18.77 -12.73
N LEU A 425 1.49 19.34 -11.73
CA LEU A 425 1.05 20.74 -11.75
C LEU A 425 2.25 21.70 -11.81
N ALA A 426 3.34 21.41 -11.11
CA ALA A 426 4.58 22.18 -11.18
C ALA A 426 5.18 22.15 -12.60
N THR A 427 5.22 20.97 -13.24
CA THR A 427 5.61 20.83 -14.66
C THR A 427 4.70 21.66 -15.57
N ALA A 428 3.38 21.64 -15.35
CA ALA A 428 2.42 22.44 -16.12
C ALA A 428 2.64 23.96 -15.95
N VAL A 429 2.89 24.44 -14.73
CA VAL A 429 3.19 25.85 -14.45
C VAL A 429 4.49 26.28 -15.12
N LEU A 430 5.53 25.44 -15.11
CA LEU A 430 6.79 25.70 -15.80
C LEU A 430 6.59 25.77 -17.31
N ALA A 431 5.89 24.79 -17.90
CA ALA A 431 5.60 24.75 -19.33
C ALA A 431 4.81 26.00 -19.77
N ALA A 432 3.75 26.37 -19.04
CA ALA A 432 2.97 27.57 -19.30
C ALA A 432 3.81 28.85 -19.17
N THR A 433 4.72 28.91 -18.20
CA THR A 433 5.62 30.05 -18.01
C THR A 433 6.59 30.23 -19.18
N PHE A 434 7.22 29.15 -19.64
CA PHE A 434 8.13 29.19 -20.80
C PHE A 434 7.37 29.49 -22.10
N ALA A 435 6.17 28.94 -22.29
CA ALA A 435 5.31 29.24 -23.43
C ALA A 435 4.96 30.73 -23.51
N LEU A 436 4.51 31.31 -22.39
CA LEU A 436 4.19 32.75 -22.32
C LEU A 436 5.43 33.63 -22.44
N ALA A 437 6.58 33.19 -21.93
CA ALA A 437 7.85 33.90 -22.08
C ALA A 437 8.32 33.95 -23.53
N ALA A 438 8.18 32.84 -24.28
CA ALA A 438 8.49 32.76 -25.69
C ALA A 438 7.53 33.64 -26.51
N LEU A 439 6.22 33.52 -26.26
CA LEU A 439 5.18 34.32 -26.93
C LEU A 439 5.35 35.82 -26.68
N GLY A 440 5.68 36.22 -25.45
CA GLY A 440 5.94 37.63 -25.12
C GLY A 440 7.12 38.20 -25.92
N LYS A 441 8.20 37.42 -26.09
CA LYS A 441 9.39 37.84 -26.85
C LYS A 441 9.15 37.88 -28.35
N THR A 442 8.34 36.95 -28.89
CA THR A 442 7.99 36.97 -30.31
C THR A 442 7.10 38.17 -30.65
N LEU A 443 6.10 38.47 -29.83
CA LEU A 443 5.21 39.62 -30.03
C LEU A 443 5.93 40.96 -29.82
N ALA A 444 6.81 41.06 -28.84
CA ALA A 444 7.58 42.27 -28.52
C ALA A 444 9.04 42.20 -29.02
N TRP A 445 9.26 41.63 -30.20
CA TRP A 445 10.61 41.34 -30.71
C TRP A 445 11.54 42.55 -30.71
N ARG A 446 11.12 43.65 -31.36
CA ARG A 446 11.95 44.86 -31.52
C ARG A 446 12.37 45.46 -30.17
N ILE A 447 11.43 45.48 -29.21
CA ILE A 447 11.66 46.01 -27.86
C ILE A 447 12.65 45.10 -27.11
N SER A 448 12.48 43.79 -27.21
CA SER A 448 13.34 42.79 -26.56
C SER A 448 14.79 42.86 -27.09
N VAL A 449 14.98 43.08 -28.39
CA VAL A 449 16.31 43.24 -29.01
C VAL A 449 17.01 44.49 -28.48
N GLN A 450 16.30 45.63 -28.46
CA GLN A 450 16.85 46.89 -27.97
C GLN A 450 17.31 46.75 -26.51
N GLN A 451 16.50 46.08 -25.68
CA GLN A 451 16.80 45.91 -24.27
C GLN A 451 17.96 44.97 -24.00
N LEU A 452 18.04 43.86 -24.73
CA LEU A 452 19.20 42.98 -24.65
C LEU A 452 20.50 43.76 -24.95
N GLY A 453 20.46 44.66 -25.94
CA GLY A 453 21.55 45.57 -26.25
C GLY A 453 21.88 46.57 -25.15
N THR A 454 20.89 47.02 -24.37
CA THR A 454 21.14 47.92 -23.22
C THR A 454 21.74 47.21 -22.02
N ILE A 455 21.29 45.99 -21.71
CA ILE A 455 21.72 45.23 -20.52
C ILE A 455 23.10 44.62 -20.75
N VAL A 456 23.36 44.13 -21.96
CA VAL A 456 24.65 43.54 -22.34
C VAL A 456 25.16 44.21 -23.63
N PRO A 457 25.75 45.43 -23.53
CA PRO A 457 26.17 46.21 -24.69
C PRO A 457 27.11 45.46 -25.65
N GLN A 458 27.95 44.58 -25.10
CA GLN A 458 28.87 43.72 -25.85
C GLN A 458 28.15 42.77 -26.84
N LEU A 459 26.88 42.46 -26.58
CA LEU A 459 26.07 41.55 -27.37
C LEU A 459 25.09 42.27 -28.32
N SER A 460 25.06 43.62 -28.31
CA SER A 460 24.16 44.43 -29.14
C SER A 460 24.19 44.04 -30.63
N ARG A 461 25.38 43.81 -31.20
CA ARG A 461 25.56 43.40 -32.60
C ARG A 461 24.97 42.02 -32.92
N ARG A 462 24.82 41.16 -31.92
CA ARG A 462 24.28 39.79 -32.03
C ARG A 462 22.91 39.66 -31.36
N ALA A 463 22.30 40.76 -30.93
CA ALA A 463 21.09 40.72 -30.10
C ALA A 463 19.92 40.01 -30.78
N ASN A 464 19.73 40.19 -32.10
CA ASN A 464 18.71 39.46 -32.87
C ASN A 464 18.93 37.94 -32.85
N LEU A 465 20.17 37.48 -33.06
CA LEU A 465 20.49 36.06 -33.10
C LEU A 465 20.37 35.43 -31.71
N ILE A 466 20.80 36.14 -30.67
CA ILE A 466 20.68 35.69 -29.29
C ILE A 466 19.20 35.63 -28.88
N LEU A 467 18.38 36.62 -29.26
CA LEU A 467 16.95 36.59 -28.98
C LEU A 467 16.25 35.42 -29.71
N ALA A 468 16.63 35.14 -30.95
CA ALA A 468 16.13 33.97 -31.69
C ALA A 468 16.49 32.65 -30.99
N GLY A 469 17.75 32.50 -30.58
CA GLY A 469 18.18 31.34 -29.80
C GLY A 469 17.42 31.19 -28.49
N LEU A 470 17.11 32.30 -27.84
CA LEU A 470 16.36 32.29 -26.58
C LEU A 470 14.90 31.86 -26.77
N VAL A 471 14.22 32.41 -27.78
CA VAL A 471 12.85 31.98 -28.12
C VAL A 471 12.82 30.51 -28.50
N ALA A 472 13.80 30.03 -29.27
CA ALA A 472 13.93 28.62 -29.62
C ALA A 472 14.14 27.73 -28.38
N ALA A 473 15.00 28.15 -27.44
CA ALA A 473 15.27 27.41 -26.21
C ALA A 473 14.05 27.35 -25.28
N GLU A 474 13.31 28.45 -25.12
CA GLU A 474 12.08 28.49 -24.31
C GLU A 474 10.96 27.64 -24.93
N THR A 475 10.82 27.69 -26.26
CA THR A 475 9.85 26.87 -27.00
C THR A 475 10.21 25.39 -26.91
N GLY A 476 11.48 25.03 -27.13
CA GLY A 476 11.97 23.66 -27.01
C GLY A 476 11.78 23.11 -25.60
N THR A 477 12.08 23.90 -24.57
CA THR A 477 11.84 23.53 -23.17
C THR A 477 10.36 23.25 -22.90
N THR A 478 9.46 24.07 -23.44
CA THR A 478 8.01 23.86 -23.33
C THR A 478 7.60 22.52 -23.95
N VAL A 479 8.05 22.23 -25.17
CA VAL A 479 7.73 20.97 -25.86
C VAL A 479 8.27 19.77 -25.09
N LEU A 480 9.51 19.84 -24.60
CA LEU A 480 10.11 18.76 -23.83
C LEU A 480 9.38 18.49 -22.50
N LEU A 481 8.87 19.52 -21.83
CA LEU A 481 8.10 19.37 -20.58
C LEU A 481 6.71 18.73 -20.80
N LEU A 482 6.12 18.89 -21.98
CA LEU A 482 4.78 18.39 -22.29
C LEU A 482 4.76 16.95 -22.80
N LEU A 483 5.90 16.41 -23.23
CA LEU A 483 6.01 15.06 -23.79
C LEU A 483 6.47 14.08 -22.69
N PRO A 484 5.76 12.95 -22.46
CA PRO A 484 6.07 12.00 -21.38
C PRO A 484 7.52 11.50 -21.41
N VAL A 485 8.01 11.16 -22.60
CA VAL A 485 9.33 10.54 -22.83
C VAL A 485 10.47 11.54 -22.64
N THR A 486 10.22 12.85 -22.74
CA THR A 486 11.27 13.88 -22.72
C THR A 486 11.18 14.86 -21.55
N SER A 487 10.24 14.66 -20.63
CA SER A 487 10.00 15.50 -19.45
C SER A 487 11.26 15.76 -18.62
N ARG A 488 12.11 14.75 -18.39
CA ARG A 488 13.39 14.88 -17.67
C ARG A 488 14.36 15.86 -18.35
N PHE A 489 14.46 15.79 -19.67
CA PHE A 489 15.26 16.74 -20.45
C PHE A 489 14.65 18.13 -20.44
N GLY A 490 13.32 18.22 -20.46
CA GLY A 490 12.58 19.47 -20.27
C GLY A 490 12.88 20.12 -18.94
N LEU A 491 12.87 19.38 -17.83
CA LEU A 491 13.18 19.88 -16.49
C LEU A 491 14.64 20.33 -16.36
N ALA A 492 15.58 19.57 -16.93
CA ALA A 492 16.98 19.97 -16.99
C ALA A 492 17.16 21.29 -17.77
N SER A 493 16.53 21.42 -18.93
CA SER A 493 16.56 22.64 -19.74
C SER A 493 15.92 23.83 -19.01
N ALA A 494 14.76 23.62 -18.38
CA ALA A 494 14.06 24.62 -17.59
C ALA A 494 14.92 25.15 -16.44
N THR A 495 15.54 24.24 -15.67
CA THR A 495 16.42 24.58 -14.56
C THR A 495 17.64 25.37 -15.05
N GLY A 496 18.27 24.92 -16.14
CA GLY A 496 19.41 25.61 -16.75
C GLY A 496 19.08 27.02 -17.22
N LEU A 497 17.96 27.20 -17.94
CA LEU A 497 17.51 28.52 -18.40
C LEU A 497 17.18 29.44 -17.23
N LEU A 498 16.50 28.95 -16.19
CA LEU A 498 16.18 29.75 -15.00
C LEU A 498 17.44 30.22 -14.25
N LEU A 499 18.47 29.37 -14.13
CA LEU A 499 19.76 29.75 -13.55
C LEU A 499 20.49 30.81 -14.39
N ILE A 500 20.50 30.67 -15.72
CA ILE A 500 21.06 31.67 -16.63
C ILE A 500 20.33 33.01 -16.45
N PHE A 501 19.00 32.98 -16.45
CA PHE A 501 18.16 34.17 -16.27
C PHE A 501 18.34 34.84 -14.92
N LEU A 502 18.48 34.04 -13.85
CA LEU A 502 18.80 34.54 -12.52
C LEU A 502 20.18 35.23 -12.51
N GLY A 503 21.20 34.62 -13.14
CA GLY A 503 22.53 35.21 -13.27
C GLY A 503 22.52 36.54 -14.02
N VAL A 504 21.84 36.60 -15.17
CA VAL A 504 21.67 37.84 -15.95
C VAL A 504 20.92 38.91 -15.14
N SER A 505 19.89 38.51 -14.39
CA SER A 505 19.12 39.45 -13.55
C SER A 505 19.96 40.02 -12.41
N LEU A 506 20.76 39.19 -11.74
CA LEU A 506 21.71 39.63 -10.70
C LEU A 506 22.75 40.59 -11.26
N PHE A 507 23.26 40.31 -12.46
CA PHE A 507 24.19 41.19 -13.15
C PHE A 507 23.56 42.53 -13.56
N ALA A 508 22.34 42.51 -14.11
CA ALA A 508 21.61 43.69 -14.53
C ALA A 508 21.29 44.61 -13.34
N VAL A 509 20.81 44.05 -12.21
CA VAL A 509 20.51 44.80 -10.99
C VAL A 509 21.74 45.50 -10.42
N ARG A 510 22.94 44.89 -10.57
CA ARG A 510 24.20 45.50 -10.11
C ARG A 510 24.66 46.66 -10.99
N ARG A 511 24.35 46.65 -12.29
CA ARG A 511 24.87 47.64 -13.25
C ARG A 511 23.90 48.78 -13.52
N VAL A 512 22.61 48.49 -13.65
CA VAL A 512 21.59 49.49 -14.02
C VAL A 512 20.31 49.25 -13.22
N PRO A 513 20.26 49.65 -11.94
CA PRO A 513 19.07 49.49 -11.11
C PRO A 513 17.89 50.29 -11.69
N LEU A 514 16.67 49.72 -11.61
CA LEU A 514 15.39 50.40 -11.88
C LEU A 514 15.06 50.74 -13.35
N GLN A 515 15.75 50.19 -14.35
CA GLN A 515 15.26 50.25 -15.74
C GLN A 515 14.05 49.32 -15.92
N PRO A 516 12.99 49.70 -16.67
CA PRO A 516 11.89 48.80 -17.00
C PRO A 516 12.34 47.70 -17.98
N CYS A 517 12.30 46.43 -17.56
CA CYS A 517 12.47 45.24 -18.41
C CYS A 517 11.10 44.58 -18.62
N PRO A 518 10.56 44.51 -19.84
CA PRO A 518 9.56 43.53 -20.26
C PRO A 518 10.19 42.14 -20.50
N CYS A 519 11.47 42.00 -20.19
CA CYS A 519 12.18 40.73 -20.16
C CYS A 519 11.43 39.77 -19.23
N PHE A 520 11.27 38.51 -19.67
CA PHE A 520 10.69 37.41 -18.90
C PHE A 520 9.16 37.24 -18.91
N GLY A 521 8.46 37.68 -19.96
CA GLY A 521 7.06 37.30 -20.16
C GLY A 521 6.06 38.08 -19.31
N SER A 522 6.45 39.26 -18.78
CA SER A 522 5.45 40.22 -18.34
C SER A 522 4.87 40.91 -19.58
N LEU A 523 3.56 40.81 -19.78
CA LEU A 523 2.84 41.57 -20.80
C LEU A 523 2.75 43.08 -20.45
N GLY A 524 3.70 43.62 -19.71
CA GLY A 524 3.79 45.01 -19.25
C GLY A 524 5.17 45.32 -18.66
N PRO A 525 5.56 46.60 -18.54
CA PRO A 525 6.87 47.00 -18.05
C PRO A 525 7.02 46.67 -16.56
N ALA A 526 7.82 45.65 -16.22
CA ALA A 526 8.25 45.38 -14.85
C ALA A 526 9.60 46.06 -14.62
N LEU A 527 9.78 46.75 -13.49
CA LEU A 527 11.09 47.34 -13.15
C LEU A 527 12.09 46.20 -12.90
N THR A 528 13.24 46.25 -13.57
CA THR A 528 14.36 45.33 -13.31
C THR A 528 14.79 45.53 -11.86
N GLY A 529 14.64 44.48 -11.04
CA GLY A 529 14.80 44.61 -9.59
C GLY A 529 14.63 43.29 -8.85
N ARG A 530 14.59 43.38 -7.52
CA ARG A 530 14.49 42.23 -6.60
C ARG A 530 13.32 41.30 -6.93
N ALA A 531 12.23 41.81 -7.51
CA ALA A 531 11.08 41.01 -7.91
C ALA A 531 11.41 39.94 -8.96
N VAL A 532 12.27 40.24 -9.95
CA VAL A 532 12.66 39.27 -10.99
C VAL A 532 13.53 38.15 -10.39
N ILE A 533 14.42 38.51 -9.46
CA ILE A 533 15.24 37.56 -8.71
C ILE A 533 14.36 36.62 -7.88
N VAL A 534 13.41 37.16 -7.11
CA VAL A 534 12.48 36.38 -6.30
C VAL A 534 11.64 35.45 -7.17
N ARG A 535 11.13 35.92 -8.31
CA ARG A 535 10.38 35.09 -9.25
C ARG A 535 11.20 33.92 -9.77
N ASN A 536 12.42 34.15 -10.25
CA ASN A 536 13.25 33.08 -10.80
C ASN A 536 13.65 32.06 -9.72
N LEU A 537 13.91 32.52 -8.49
CA LEU A 537 14.13 31.63 -7.34
C LEU A 537 12.88 30.80 -7.01
N PHE A 538 11.69 31.42 -7.06
CA PHE A 538 10.43 30.71 -6.86
C PHE A 538 10.19 29.65 -7.94
N LEU A 539 10.41 30.00 -9.22
CA LEU A 539 10.31 29.03 -10.33
C LEU A 539 11.35 27.92 -10.24
N LEU A 540 12.56 28.20 -9.72
CA LEU A 540 13.55 27.15 -9.41
C LEU A 540 13.07 26.22 -8.28
N GLY A 541 12.38 26.76 -7.27
CA GLY A 541 11.72 25.95 -6.25
C GLY A 541 10.64 25.03 -6.85
N ILE A 542 9.83 25.55 -7.78
CA ILE A 542 8.85 24.75 -8.53
C ILE A 542 9.54 23.67 -9.37
N ALA A 543 10.65 23.99 -10.04
CA ALA A 543 11.44 23.02 -10.79
C ALA A 543 11.98 21.91 -9.88
N PHE A 544 12.46 22.25 -8.69
CA PHE A 544 12.91 21.28 -7.70
C PHE A 544 11.77 20.35 -7.25
N LEU A 545 10.56 20.88 -7.04
CA LEU A 545 9.37 20.06 -6.75
C LEU A 545 9.04 19.12 -7.91
N ALA A 546 9.09 19.59 -9.15
CA ALA A 546 8.83 18.77 -10.34
C ALA A 546 9.90 17.67 -10.55
N TRP A 547 11.14 17.89 -10.11
CA TRP A 547 12.21 16.89 -10.16
C TRP A 547 11.95 15.67 -9.27
N SER A 548 11.13 15.80 -8.23
CA SER A 548 10.80 14.67 -7.34
C SER A 548 10.08 13.55 -8.09
N HIS A 549 9.22 13.90 -9.06
CA HIS A 549 8.44 12.95 -9.86
C HIS A 549 8.34 13.47 -11.31
N PRO A 550 9.34 13.20 -12.18
CA PRO A 550 9.36 13.71 -13.54
C PRO A 550 8.27 13.07 -14.42
N GLN A 551 7.13 13.75 -14.54
CA GLN A 551 5.99 13.31 -15.36
C GLN A 551 5.46 14.47 -16.21
N ALA A 552 4.94 14.14 -17.40
CA ALA A 552 4.28 15.12 -18.26
C ALA A 552 2.86 15.41 -17.76
N PRO A 553 2.39 16.67 -17.82
CA PRO A 553 1.08 17.02 -17.30
C PRO A 553 -0.07 16.51 -18.18
N ILE A 554 -1.18 16.14 -17.54
CA ILE A 554 -2.45 15.84 -18.22
C ILE A 554 -3.27 17.12 -18.45
N LEU A 555 -4.26 17.07 -19.34
CA LEU A 555 -5.05 18.24 -19.78
C LEU A 555 -5.61 19.11 -18.63
N PRO A 556 -6.21 18.55 -17.56
CA PRO A 556 -6.70 19.37 -16.45
C PRO A 556 -5.60 20.17 -15.74
N GLN A 557 -4.43 19.57 -15.58
CA GLN A 557 -3.27 20.21 -14.94
C GLN A 557 -2.67 21.29 -15.84
N MET A 558 -2.68 21.10 -17.16
CA MET A 558 -2.29 22.14 -18.12
C MET A 558 -3.19 23.38 -17.99
N LEU A 559 -4.52 23.19 -17.89
CA LEU A 559 -5.48 24.27 -17.71
C LEU A 559 -5.27 25.00 -16.37
N LEU A 560 -5.08 24.26 -15.28
CA LEU A 560 -4.80 24.82 -13.96
C LEU A 560 -3.45 25.58 -13.92
N GLY A 561 -2.41 25.02 -14.52
CA GLY A 561 -1.09 25.65 -14.62
C GLY A 561 -1.16 26.96 -15.41
N LEU A 562 -1.86 26.97 -16.56
CA LEU A 562 -2.10 28.18 -17.33
C LEU A 562 -2.89 29.23 -16.53
N LEU A 563 -3.96 28.82 -15.86
CA LEU A 563 -4.77 29.70 -15.01
C LEU A 563 -3.93 30.32 -13.89
N ALA A 564 -3.11 29.53 -13.20
CA ALA A 564 -2.23 29.99 -12.13
C ALA A 564 -1.24 31.06 -12.63
N VAL A 565 -0.62 30.84 -13.80
CA VAL A 565 0.29 31.82 -14.40
C VAL A 565 -0.46 33.11 -14.80
N LEU A 566 -1.66 32.99 -15.39
CA LEU A 566 -2.47 34.16 -15.75
C LEU A 566 -2.91 34.96 -14.52
N VAL A 567 -3.30 34.30 -13.42
CA VAL A 567 -3.63 34.96 -12.16
C VAL A 567 -2.40 35.68 -11.60
N ALA A 568 -1.25 35.02 -11.57
CA ALA A 568 0.00 35.63 -11.09
C ALA A 568 0.37 36.89 -11.91
N LEU A 569 0.19 36.86 -13.23
CA LEU A 569 0.40 38.02 -14.10
C LEU A 569 -0.56 39.18 -13.79
N ASN A 570 -1.84 38.88 -13.57
CA ASN A 570 -2.84 39.90 -13.24
C ASN A 570 -2.61 40.51 -11.85
N VAL A 571 -2.28 39.70 -10.84
CA VAL A 571 -1.92 40.19 -9.50
C VAL A 571 -0.69 41.07 -9.55
N SER A 572 0.34 40.68 -10.33
CA SER A 572 1.56 41.47 -10.51
C SER A 572 1.26 42.85 -11.13
N ARG A 573 0.36 42.91 -12.11
CA ARG A 573 -0.09 44.16 -12.73
C ARG A 573 -0.85 45.05 -11.76
N LEU A 574 -1.77 44.49 -10.98
CA LEU A 574 -2.54 45.21 -9.97
C LEU A 574 -1.62 45.80 -8.88
N ALA A 575 -0.66 45.01 -8.40
CA ALA A 575 0.33 45.48 -7.42
C ALA A 575 1.16 46.65 -7.96
N ALA A 576 1.63 46.54 -9.21
CA ALA A 576 2.35 47.63 -9.88
C ALA A 576 1.49 48.91 -10.01
N GLY A 577 0.22 48.77 -10.40
CA GLY A 577 -0.73 49.88 -10.47
C GLY A 577 -0.97 50.57 -9.12
N VAL A 578 -1.12 49.80 -8.04
CA VAL A 578 -1.28 50.33 -6.68
C VAL A 578 -0.04 51.09 -6.22
N THR A 579 1.17 50.60 -6.52
CA THR A 579 2.40 51.35 -6.22
C THR A 579 2.47 52.68 -6.96
N VAL A 580 2.11 52.72 -8.24
CA VAL A 580 2.08 53.97 -9.04
C VAL A 580 1.07 54.97 -8.46
N ILE A 581 -0.13 54.50 -8.08
CA ILE A 581 -1.15 55.34 -7.45
C ILE A 581 -0.66 55.86 -6.08
N ARG A 582 0.00 55.03 -5.27
CA ARG A 582 0.55 55.45 -3.96
C ARG A 582 1.66 56.49 -4.11
N THR A 583 2.53 56.34 -5.11
CA THR A 583 3.57 57.36 -5.40
C THR A 583 2.96 58.64 -5.93
N ALA A 584 1.93 58.58 -6.80
CA ALA A 584 1.23 59.76 -7.29
C ALA A 584 0.47 60.50 -6.17
N ARG A 585 -0.12 59.78 -5.22
CA ARG A 585 -0.86 60.34 -4.07
C ARG A 585 0.04 60.95 -3.00
N ARG A 586 1.34 60.61 -2.98
CA ARG A 586 2.32 61.15 -2.03
C ARG A 586 2.96 62.48 -2.44
N GLY A 587 2.51 63.09 -3.55
CA GLY A 587 2.86 64.47 -3.88
C GLY A 587 4.37 64.72 -3.94
N THR A 588 5.08 64.00 -4.81
CA THR A 588 6.38 64.49 -5.27
C THR A 588 6.12 65.62 -6.27
N THR A 589 6.21 66.86 -5.79
CA THR A 589 6.48 68.02 -6.63
C THR A 589 7.72 67.71 -7.47
N PHE A 590 7.55 67.63 -8.79
CA PHE A 590 8.68 67.67 -9.70
C PHE A 590 9.26 69.08 -9.61
N ASP A 591 10.40 69.23 -8.94
CA ASP A 591 11.26 70.39 -9.13
C ASP A 591 11.76 70.36 -10.58
N HIS A 592 11.22 71.25 -11.40
CA HIS A 592 11.89 71.67 -12.62
C HIS A 592 13.09 72.54 -12.22
N ALA A 593 14.28 71.95 -12.24
CA ALA A 593 15.53 72.69 -12.34
C ALA A 593 16.11 72.51 -13.75
N ALA A 594 16.59 73.63 -14.28
CA ALA A 594 16.95 73.96 -15.66
C ALA A 594 18.00 73.07 -16.33
#